data_AF-A0A1Q8Q4C4-F1
#
_entry.id   AF-A0A1Q8Q4C4-F1
#
_cell.length_a   1.000
_cell.length_b   1.000
_cell.length_c   1.000
_cell.angle_alpha   90.00
_cell.angle_beta   90.00
_cell.angle_gamma   90.00
#
_symmetry.space_group_name_H-M   'P 1'
#
loop_
_entity.id
_entity.type
_entity.pdbx_description
1 polymer ?
#
loop_
_entity_poly.entity_id
_entity_poly.type
_entity_poly.pdbx_seq_one_letter_code
_entity_poly.pdbx_strand_id
1 'polypeptide(L)'
;MKMPIMEQAIMNGAVDAAFTGEPFITYAELRGLKVVKKLPDPAVVVVARNDFAKEHGEVVEKFMKGHLASIDYIHENQKESAAALAKAFKVPEIEAAGKTWTPAEVMEKALANQQYEAAFSDEDFNFYQQLADANYKLKLIDQPFDVQSVFDLNWIK
;
A
#
# COMPACT_ATOMS: atom_id res chain seq x y z
N MET A 1 -16.79 14.42 -2.96
CA MET A 1 -16.59 14.32 -1.50
C MET A 1 -15.09 14.40 -1.24
N LYS A 2 -14.61 15.39 -0.48
CA LYS A 2 -13.19 15.45 -0.10
C LYS A 2 -12.98 14.38 0.97
N MET A 3 -12.04 13.44 0.78
CA MET A 3 -11.77 12.43 1.81
C MET A 3 -11.41 13.16 3.11
N PRO A 4 -12.02 12.76 4.26
CA PRO A 4 -11.68 13.36 5.53
C PRO A 4 -10.21 13.09 5.85
N ILE A 5 -9.52 14.14 6.27
CA ILE A 5 -8.12 14.09 6.68
C ILE A 5 -8.11 13.51 8.09
N MET A 6 -7.84 12.21 8.24
CA MET A 6 -8.04 11.46 9.49
C MET A 6 -7.23 12.04 10.65
N GLU A 7 -6.02 12.54 10.38
CA GLU A 7 -5.19 13.20 11.39
C GLU A 7 -5.83 14.49 11.91
N GLN A 8 -6.56 15.24 11.07
CA GLN A 8 -7.26 16.46 11.51
C GLN A 8 -8.44 16.13 12.42
N ALA A 9 -9.14 15.02 12.17
CA ALA A 9 -10.23 14.55 13.03
C ALA A 9 -9.73 14.10 14.41
N ILE A 10 -8.50 13.60 14.52
CA ILE A 10 -7.87 13.33 15.82
C ILE A 10 -7.46 14.65 16.48
N MET A 11 -6.77 15.53 15.75
CA MET A 11 -6.26 16.81 16.29
C MET A 11 -7.35 17.75 16.79
N ASN A 12 -8.54 17.72 16.19
CA ASN A 12 -9.68 18.54 16.62
C ASN A 12 -10.57 17.87 17.68
N GLY A 13 -10.22 16.65 18.12
CA GLY A 13 -10.96 15.90 19.13
C GLY A 13 -12.28 15.28 18.66
N ALA A 14 -12.52 15.17 17.35
CA ALA A 14 -13.71 14.51 16.83
C ALA A 14 -13.66 12.98 16.98
N VAL A 15 -12.46 12.39 16.96
CA VAL A 15 -12.21 10.97 17.22
C VAL A 15 -10.95 10.79 18.07
N ASP A 16 -10.89 9.73 18.88
CA ASP A 16 -9.72 9.43 19.72
C ASP A 16 -8.59 8.74 18.96
N ALA A 17 -8.92 8.01 17.89
CA ALA A 17 -7.98 7.26 17.07
C ALA A 17 -8.54 7.04 15.66
N ALA A 18 -7.64 6.77 14.70
CA ALA A 18 -7.97 6.45 13.33
C ALA A 18 -7.15 5.27 12.82
N PHE A 19 -7.72 4.49 11.91
CA PHE A 19 -7.01 3.50 11.11
C PHE A 19 -6.66 4.12 9.75
N THR A 20 -5.40 4.02 9.33
CA THR A 20 -4.91 4.56 8.05
C THR A 20 -3.61 3.87 7.62
N GLY A 21 -3.17 4.13 6.39
CA GLY A 21 -1.90 3.65 5.81
C GLY A 21 -0.99 4.81 5.39
N GLU A 22 0.17 4.50 4.83
CA GLU A 22 1.05 5.51 4.22
C GLU A 22 0.40 6.14 2.98
N PRO A 23 0.68 7.43 2.66
CA PRO A 23 1.59 8.35 3.37
C PRO A 23 0.94 9.08 4.56
N PHE A 24 -0.32 8.76 4.90
CA PHE A 24 -1.07 9.49 5.93
C PHE A 24 -0.56 9.22 7.35
N ILE A 25 0.01 8.05 7.61
CA ILE A 25 0.73 7.77 8.86
C ILE A 25 1.88 8.76 9.02
N THR A 26 2.72 8.92 7.99
CA THR A 26 3.79 9.91 7.99
C THR A 26 3.27 11.33 8.23
N TYR A 27 2.14 11.71 7.62
CA TYR A 27 1.55 13.04 7.85
C TYR A 27 1.14 13.24 9.32
N ALA A 28 0.53 12.23 9.91
CA ALA A 28 0.09 12.24 11.30
C ALA A 28 1.28 12.36 12.26
N GLU A 29 2.32 11.55 12.06
CA GLU A 29 3.54 11.58 12.88
C GLU A 29 4.26 12.92 12.79
N LEU A 30 4.43 13.46 11.58
CA LEU A 30 5.07 14.75 11.38
C LEU A 30 4.31 15.87 12.09
N ARG A 31 2.98 15.78 12.20
CA ARG A 31 2.14 16.73 12.95
C ARG A 31 2.01 16.41 14.45
N GLY A 32 2.79 15.47 14.98
CA GLY A 32 2.90 15.20 16.40
C GLY A 32 1.94 14.14 16.95
N LEU A 33 1.17 13.46 16.09
CA LEU A 33 0.41 12.27 16.50
C LEU A 33 1.35 11.06 16.62
N LYS A 34 0.85 9.98 17.24
CA LYS A 34 1.62 8.76 17.48
C LYS A 34 0.88 7.53 16.97
N VAL A 35 1.62 6.60 16.37
CA VAL A 35 1.10 5.27 16.04
C VAL A 35 0.98 4.46 17.33
N VAL A 36 -0.26 4.12 17.70
CA VAL A 36 -0.55 3.31 18.91
C VAL A 36 -0.37 1.81 18.67
N LYS A 37 -0.60 1.36 17.43
CA LYS A 37 -0.49 -0.04 17.02
C LYS A 37 -0.21 -0.13 15.53
N LYS A 38 0.79 -0.92 15.14
CA LYS A 38 0.99 -1.36 13.76
C LYS A 38 0.24 -2.69 13.57
N LEU A 39 -0.49 -2.79 12.46
CA LEU A 39 -1.12 -4.02 11.98
C LEU A 39 -0.38 -4.49 10.72
N PRO A 40 -0.43 -5.79 10.38
CA PRO A 40 0.08 -6.27 9.09
C PRO A 40 -0.56 -5.47 7.95
N ASP A 41 0.25 -4.96 7.03
CA ASP A 41 -0.22 -4.23 5.86
C ASP A 41 -0.76 -5.23 4.83
N PRO A 42 -2.02 -5.12 4.35
CA PRO A 42 -2.49 -6.00 3.29
C PRO A 42 -1.70 -5.77 2.01
N ALA A 43 -1.38 -6.87 1.32
CA ALA A 43 -0.77 -6.82 0.01
C ALA A 43 -1.72 -6.15 -0.98
N VAL A 44 -1.16 -5.24 -1.79
CA VAL A 44 -1.86 -4.68 -2.94
C VAL A 44 -1.60 -5.60 -4.13
N VAL A 45 -2.66 -6.14 -4.72
CA VAL A 45 -2.56 -7.11 -5.82
C VAL A 45 -2.83 -6.46 -7.17
N VAL A 46 -2.12 -6.96 -8.21
CA VAL A 46 -2.46 -6.68 -9.60
C VAL A 46 -3.56 -7.65 -10.03
N VAL A 47 -4.68 -7.12 -10.51
CA VAL A 47 -5.82 -7.93 -10.97
C VAL A 47 -5.97 -7.77 -12.48
N ALA A 48 -6.05 -8.91 -13.18
CA ALA A 48 -6.41 -8.98 -14.59
C ALA A 48 -7.59 -9.93 -14.77
N ARG A 49 -8.38 -9.72 -15.83
CA ARG A 49 -9.41 -10.69 -16.20
C ARG A 49 -8.76 -11.92 -16.84
N ASN A 50 -9.32 -13.10 -16.57
CA ASN A 50 -8.79 -14.37 -17.07
C ASN A 50 -8.75 -14.46 -18.60
N ASP A 51 -9.79 -13.96 -19.27
CA ASP A 51 -9.88 -13.86 -20.73
C ASP A 51 -8.82 -12.92 -21.30
N PHE A 52 -8.67 -11.72 -20.72
CA PHE A 52 -7.65 -10.77 -21.11
C PHE A 52 -6.23 -11.34 -20.99
N ALA A 53 -5.91 -11.99 -19.87
CA ALA A 53 -4.59 -12.56 -19.66
C ALA A 53 -4.26 -13.69 -20.64
N LYS A 54 -5.26 -14.48 -21.04
CA LYS A 54 -5.10 -15.56 -22.04
C LYS A 54 -4.95 -15.02 -23.46
N GLU A 55 -5.78 -14.05 -23.84
CA GLU A 55 -5.80 -13.50 -25.21
C GLU A 55 -4.66 -12.50 -25.45
N HIS A 56 -4.19 -11.83 -24.40
CA HIS A 56 -3.18 -10.77 -24.46
C HIS A 56 -1.99 -11.03 -23.55
N GLY A 57 -1.52 -12.27 -23.48
CA GLY A 57 -0.41 -12.68 -22.61
C GLY A 57 0.86 -11.83 -22.79
N GLU A 58 1.20 -11.44 -24.03
CA GLU A 58 2.36 -10.57 -24.30
C GLU A 58 2.22 -9.18 -23.64
N VAL A 59 1.01 -8.63 -23.60
CA VAL A 59 0.74 -7.34 -22.96
C VAL A 59 0.86 -7.46 -21.46
N VAL A 60 0.34 -8.54 -20.88
CA VAL A 60 0.49 -8.85 -19.44
C VAL A 60 1.96 -9.01 -19.08
N GLU A 61 2.73 -9.75 -19.88
CA GLU A 61 4.16 -9.93 -19.66
C GLU A 61 4.92 -8.59 -19.65
N LYS A 62 4.66 -7.72 -20.63
CA LYS A 62 5.28 -6.40 -20.72
C LYS A 62 4.91 -5.52 -19.53
N PHE A 63 3.63 -5.54 -19.11
CA PHE A 63 3.18 -4.81 -17.93
C PHE A 63 3.92 -5.31 -16.68
N MET A 64 3.96 -6.63 -16.46
CA MET A 64 4.57 -7.22 -15.27
C MET A 64 6.08 -6.98 -15.23
N LYS A 65 6.78 -7.05 -16.36
CA LYS A 65 8.20 -6.63 -16.46
C LYS A 65 8.40 -5.18 -16.01
N GLY A 66 7.55 -4.26 -16.48
CA GLY A 66 7.61 -2.85 -16.06
C GLY A 66 7.28 -2.66 -14.57
N HIS A 67 6.31 -3.42 -14.05
CA HIS A 67 5.94 -3.38 -12.65
C HIS A 67 7.07 -3.86 -11.73
N LEU A 68 7.67 -5.01 -12.04
CA LEU A 68 8.81 -5.56 -11.29
C LEU A 68 10.02 -4.62 -11.34
N ALA A 69 10.35 -4.10 -12.52
CA ALA A 69 11.42 -3.12 -12.66
C ALA A 69 11.14 -1.82 -11.87
N SER A 70 9.88 -1.46 -11.66
CA SER A 70 9.52 -0.29 -10.83
C SER A 70 9.73 -0.56 -9.34
N ILE A 71 9.49 -1.80 -8.89
CA ILE A 71 9.80 -2.22 -7.51
C ILE A 71 11.31 -2.14 -7.27
N ASP A 72 12.11 -2.71 -8.17
CA ASP A 72 13.58 -2.64 -8.11
C ASP A 72 14.05 -1.19 -8.11
N TYR A 73 13.47 -0.35 -8.99
CA TYR A 73 13.81 1.06 -9.08
C TYR A 73 13.55 1.82 -7.77
N ILE A 74 12.44 1.55 -7.08
CA ILE A 74 12.13 2.18 -5.78
C ILE A 74 13.19 1.82 -4.73
N HIS A 75 13.66 0.57 -4.71
CA HIS A 75 14.71 0.15 -3.79
C HIS A 75 16.06 0.81 -4.08
N GLU A 76 16.45 0.87 -5.36
CA GLU A 76 17.76 1.39 -5.77
C GLU A 76 17.82 2.92 -5.78
N ASN A 77 16.68 3.60 -6.01
CA ASN A 77 16.60 5.04 -6.28
C ASN A 77 15.56 5.70 -5.36
N GLN A 78 15.66 5.49 -4.05
CA GLN A 78 14.65 5.94 -3.08
C GLN A 78 14.36 7.45 -3.15
N LYS A 79 15.38 8.29 -3.33
CA LYS A 79 15.22 9.75 -3.37
C LYS A 79 14.55 10.22 -4.65
N GLU A 80 14.99 9.72 -5.81
CA GLU A 80 14.34 10.02 -7.09
C GLU A 80 12.89 9.54 -7.09
N SER A 81 12.65 8.33 -6.54
CA SER A 81 11.31 7.74 -6.41
C SER A 81 10.43 8.59 -5.49
N ALA A 82 10.93 9.02 -4.33
CA ALA A 82 10.22 9.90 -3.42
C ALA A 82 9.81 11.22 -4.10
N ALA A 83 10.71 11.84 -4.86
CA ALA A 83 10.41 13.07 -5.58
C ALA A 83 9.36 12.85 -6.69
N ALA A 84 9.47 11.75 -7.44
CA ALA A 84 8.51 11.40 -8.50
C ALA A 84 7.11 11.14 -7.92
N LEU A 85 7.02 10.34 -6.86
CA LEU A 85 5.76 10.00 -6.18
C LEU A 85 5.16 11.21 -5.47
N ALA A 86 5.98 12.05 -4.83
CA ALA A 86 5.53 13.29 -4.21
C ALA A 86 4.84 14.21 -5.21
N LYS A 87 5.42 14.34 -6.42
CA LYS A 87 4.82 15.10 -7.52
C LYS A 87 3.55 14.44 -8.04
N ALA A 88 3.58 13.13 -8.30
CA ALA A 88 2.44 12.40 -8.87
C ALA A 88 1.21 12.44 -7.96
N PHE A 89 1.41 12.26 -6.66
CA PHE A 89 0.34 12.25 -5.65
C PHE A 89 0.06 13.62 -5.04
N LYS A 90 0.76 14.67 -5.47
CA LYS A 90 0.60 16.04 -4.96
C LYS A 90 0.73 16.09 -3.43
N VAL A 91 1.76 15.42 -2.92
CA VAL A 91 2.08 15.40 -1.49
C VAL A 91 2.27 16.84 -0.99
N PRO A 92 1.65 17.23 0.14
CA PRO A 92 1.77 18.57 0.65
C PRO A 92 3.10 18.78 1.35
N GLU A 93 3.53 20.04 1.43
CA GLU A 93 4.48 20.47 2.45
C GLU A 93 3.84 20.34 3.84
N ILE A 94 4.65 19.99 4.83
CA ILE A 94 4.20 19.87 6.22
C ILE A 94 5.08 20.73 7.10
N GLU A 95 4.48 21.73 7.74
CA GLU A 95 5.12 22.53 8.77
C GLU A 95 4.78 21.97 10.15
N ALA A 96 5.80 21.54 10.89
CA ALA A 96 5.61 21.03 12.23
C ALA A 96 6.90 21.12 13.06
N ALA A 97 6.77 21.33 14.37
CA ALA A 97 7.88 21.40 15.32
C ALA A 97 9.02 22.36 14.89
N GLY A 98 8.69 23.47 14.21
CA GLY A 98 9.67 24.44 13.74
C GLY A 98 10.47 24.02 12.50
N LYS A 99 10.11 22.92 11.85
CA LYS A 99 10.67 22.46 10.57
C LYS A 99 9.58 22.45 9.49
N THR A 100 9.93 22.91 8.30
CA THR A 100 9.14 22.66 7.07
C THR A 100 9.70 21.44 6.37
N TRP A 101 8.86 20.43 6.16
CA TRP A 101 9.17 19.22 5.41
C TRP A 101 8.69 19.39 3.97
N THR A 102 9.62 19.28 3.02
CA THR A 102 9.29 19.31 1.58
C THR A 102 8.48 18.07 1.19
N PRO A 103 7.71 18.10 0.09
CA PRO A 103 6.93 16.95 -0.35
C PRO A 103 7.78 15.69 -0.60
N ALA A 104 9.01 15.89 -1.09
CA ALA A 104 9.96 14.80 -1.32
C ALA A 104 10.46 14.21 0.00
N GLU A 105 10.82 15.01 1.00
CA GLU A 105 11.22 14.49 2.33
C GLU A 105 10.06 13.75 3.02
N VAL A 106 8.83 14.27 2.88
CA VAL A 106 7.64 13.60 3.42
C VAL A 106 7.46 12.23 2.76
N MET A 107 7.57 12.15 1.44
CA MET A 107 7.44 10.88 0.73
C MET A 107 8.62 9.94 0.99
N GLU A 108 9.85 10.45 1.12
CA GLU A 108 11.03 9.65 1.49
C GLU A 108 10.81 8.97 2.85
N LYS A 109 10.26 9.69 3.83
CA LYS A 109 9.90 9.11 5.13
C LYS A 109 8.77 8.08 5.03
N ALA A 110 7.78 8.31 4.15
CA ALA A 110 6.69 7.35 3.93
C ALA A 110 7.19 6.06 3.28
N LEU A 111 8.02 6.16 2.24
CA LEU A 111 8.65 5.01 1.57
C LEU A 111 9.49 4.17 2.53
N ALA A 112 10.26 4.83 3.41
CA ALA A 112 11.09 4.14 4.41
C ALA A 112 10.28 3.33 5.44
N ASN A 113 8.97 3.57 5.57
CA ASN A 113 8.09 2.81 6.46
C ASN A 113 7.40 1.63 5.75
N GLN A 114 7.65 1.42 4.45
CA GLN A 114 7.05 0.37 3.64
C GLN A 114 8.11 -0.62 3.11
N GLN A 115 7.64 -1.80 2.72
CA GLN A 115 8.40 -2.80 1.98
C GLN A 115 7.67 -3.04 0.66
N TYR A 116 8.43 -3.14 -0.44
CA TYR A 116 7.89 -3.36 -1.78
C TYR A 116 8.39 -4.70 -2.28
N GLU A 117 7.55 -5.72 -2.19
CA GLU A 117 7.91 -7.07 -2.61
C GLU A 117 6.85 -7.59 -3.57
N ALA A 118 7.30 -8.26 -4.64
CA ALA A 118 6.40 -8.89 -5.60
C ALA A 118 6.08 -10.35 -5.24
N ALA A 119 6.99 -11.00 -4.50
CA ALA A 119 6.85 -12.39 -4.11
C ALA A 119 5.89 -12.54 -2.93
N PHE A 120 5.19 -13.66 -2.89
CA PHE A 120 4.37 -14.09 -1.75
C PHE A 120 5.02 -15.30 -1.11
N SER A 121 5.20 -15.25 0.21
CA SER A 121 5.66 -16.37 1.01
C SER A 121 4.50 -17.30 1.41
N ASP A 122 4.82 -18.48 1.93
CA ASP A 122 3.82 -19.36 2.55
C ASP A 122 3.15 -18.70 3.77
N GLU A 123 3.89 -17.85 4.50
CA GLU A 123 3.35 -17.09 5.63
C GLU A 123 2.29 -16.08 5.17
N ASP A 124 2.53 -15.41 4.03
CA ASP A 124 1.56 -14.49 3.43
C ASP A 124 0.28 -15.24 3.04
N PHE A 125 0.40 -16.36 2.33
CA PHE A 125 -0.77 -17.15 1.95
C PHE A 125 -1.54 -17.70 3.15
N ASN A 126 -0.84 -18.13 4.20
CA ASN A 126 -1.47 -18.55 5.45
C ASN A 126 -2.25 -17.41 6.11
N PHE A 127 -1.68 -16.21 6.15
CA PHE A 127 -2.36 -15.02 6.68
C PHE A 127 -3.62 -14.67 5.87
N TYR A 128 -3.52 -14.61 4.54
CA TYR A 128 -4.67 -14.30 3.70
C TYR A 128 -5.74 -15.39 3.72
N GLN A 129 -5.36 -16.66 3.84
CA GLN A 129 -6.34 -17.74 4.01
C GLN A 129 -7.12 -17.57 5.32
N GLN A 130 -6.45 -17.22 6.42
CA GLN A 130 -7.14 -16.92 7.70
C GLN A 130 -8.12 -15.75 7.55
N LEU A 131 -7.78 -14.72 6.78
CA LEU A 131 -8.68 -13.61 6.48
C LEU A 131 -9.87 -14.04 5.62
N ALA A 132 -9.65 -14.85 4.58
CA ALA A 132 -10.74 -15.39 3.74
C ALA A 132 -11.71 -16.24 4.57
N ASP A 133 -11.19 -17.12 5.43
CA ASP A 133 -11.98 -17.96 6.32
C ASP A 133 -12.77 -17.12 7.34
N ALA A 134 -12.16 -16.07 7.89
CA ALA A 134 -12.83 -15.14 8.80
C ALA A 134 -13.96 -14.38 8.07
N ASN A 135 -13.70 -13.89 6.85
CA ASN A 135 -14.71 -13.21 6.04
C ASN A 135 -15.89 -14.13 5.71
N TYR A 136 -15.64 -15.41 5.43
CA TYR A 136 -16.72 -16.39 5.24
C TYR A 136 -17.55 -16.58 6.51
N LYS A 137 -16.89 -16.77 7.67
CA LYS A 137 -17.58 -16.90 8.98
C LYS A 137 -18.42 -15.66 9.32
N LEU A 138 -17.94 -14.47 8.94
CA LEU A 138 -18.64 -13.20 9.10
C LEU A 138 -19.70 -12.94 8.02
N LYS A 139 -19.86 -13.85 7.04
CA LYS A 139 -20.79 -13.73 5.90
C LYS A 139 -20.52 -12.50 5.02
N LEU A 140 -19.25 -12.09 4.92
CA LEU A 140 -18.78 -11.06 4.00
C LEU A 140 -18.48 -11.62 2.60
N ILE A 141 -18.33 -12.93 2.48
CA ILE A 141 -18.25 -13.68 1.23
C ILE A 141 -19.19 -14.88 1.28
N ASP A 142 -19.72 -15.27 0.13
CA ASP A 142 -20.77 -16.29 0.04
C ASP A 142 -20.25 -17.72 0.17
N GLN A 143 -19.01 -17.96 -0.28
CA GLN A 143 -18.40 -19.29 -0.35
C GLN A 143 -16.95 -19.23 0.13
N PRO A 144 -16.47 -20.27 0.83
CA PRO A 144 -15.06 -20.40 1.12
C PRO A 144 -14.29 -20.63 -0.18
N PHE A 145 -13.04 -20.19 -0.22
CA PHE A 145 -12.13 -20.45 -1.33
C PHE A 145 -10.70 -20.59 -0.83
N ASP A 146 -9.89 -21.29 -1.61
CA ASP A 146 -8.44 -21.31 -1.41
C ASP A 146 -7.85 -20.04 -2.02
N VAL A 147 -7.19 -19.22 -1.19
CA VAL A 147 -6.57 -17.96 -1.63
C VAL A 147 -5.53 -18.21 -2.70
N GLN A 148 -4.74 -19.28 -2.64
CA GLN A 148 -3.73 -19.55 -3.66
C GLN A 148 -4.34 -19.80 -5.04
N SER A 149 -5.56 -20.36 -5.08
CA SER A 149 -6.26 -20.68 -6.34
C SER A 149 -6.61 -19.48 -7.21
N VAL A 150 -6.59 -18.25 -6.64
CA VAL A 150 -6.90 -17.01 -7.38
C VAL A 150 -5.65 -16.23 -7.82
N PHE A 151 -4.44 -16.74 -7.52
CA PHE A 151 -3.19 -16.13 -7.95
C PHE A 151 -2.60 -16.87 -9.15
N ASP A 152 -2.20 -16.12 -10.18
CA ASP A 152 -1.36 -16.62 -11.27
C ASP A 152 0.07 -16.10 -11.09
N LEU A 153 0.88 -16.85 -10.34
CA LEU A 153 2.27 -16.48 -10.02
C LEU A 153 3.23 -16.69 -11.19
N ASN A 154 2.78 -17.19 -12.35
CA ASN A 154 3.65 -17.39 -13.50
C ASN A 154 4.24 -16.09 -14.05
N TRP A 155 3.63 -14.96 -13.71
CA TRP A 155 4.02 -13.63 -14.17
C TRP A 155 5.05 -12.92 -13.27
N ILE A 156 5.45 -13.54 -12.15
CA ILE A 156 6.37 -12.97 -11.15
C ILE A 156 7.74 -13.69 -11.19
N LYS A 157 8.10 -14.24 -12.36
CA LYS A 157 9.36 -14.96 -12.56
C LYS A 157 10.52 -14.03 -12.85
#